data_AF-A0A2V1B0M3-F1
#
_entry.id   AF-A0A2V1B0M3-F1
#
_cell.length_a   1.000
_cell.length_b   1.000
_cell.length_c   1.000
_cell.angle_alpha   90.00
_cell.angle_beta   90.00
_cell.angle_gamma   90.00
#
_symmetry.space_group_name_H-M   'P 1'
#
loop_
_entity.id
_entity.type
_entity.pdbx_description
1 polymer ?
#
loop_
_entity_poly.entity_id
_entity_poly.type
_entity_poly.pdbx_seq_one_letter_code
_entity_poly.pdbx_strand_id
1 'polypeptide(L)' 'MSTSQQNNSIKLNIAQNHPDFELEPIKEQPLIFKRKLYSKTLDPPKSEPEKPENYRTVTIICLYPSC' A
#
# COMPACT_ATOMS: atom_id res chain seq x y z
N MET A 1 25.28 -14.67 25.31
CA MET A 1 25.41 -13.59 24.32
C MET A 1 24.06 -13.38 23.66
N SER A 2 23.50 -12.19 23.83
CA SER A 2 22.23 -11.76 23.25
C SER A 2 22.49 -11.20 21.85
N THR A 3 21.79 -11.70 20.84
CA THR A 3 21.53 -10.99 19.58
C THR A 3 20.14 -11.38 19.09
N SER A 4 19.13 -10.76 19.69
CA SER A 4 17.84 -10.51 19.03
C SER A 4 18.10 -9.51 17.90
N GLN A 5 17.84 -9.87 16.64
CA GLN A 5 17.66 -8.90 15.56
C GLN A 5 16.79 -9.43 14.41
N GLN A 6 15.51 -9.04 14.50
CA GLN A 6 14.65 -8.60 13.40
C GLN A 6 14.33 -9.58 12.26
N ASN A 7 13.41 -10.52 12.53
CA ASN A 7 12.47 -10.97 11.51
C ASN A 7 11.49 -9.82 11.20
N ASN A 8 11.90 -8.86 10.37
CA ASN A 8 10.94 -8.04 9.64
C ASN A 8 10.25 -8.98 8.64
N SER A 9 9.22 -9.71 9.09
CA SER A 9 8.32 -10.34 8.14
C SER A 9 7.68 -9.20 7.37
N ILE A 10 8.23 -8.89 6.19
CA ILE A 10 7.45 -8.25 5.14
C ILE A 10 6.36 -9.28 4.86
N LYS A 11 5.27 -9.22 5.64
CA LYS A 11 4.04 -9.94 5.32
C LYS A 11 3.55 -9.24 4.07
N LEU A 12 4.02 -9.75 2.93
CA LEU A 12 3.54 -9.39 1.62
C LEU A 12 2.03 -9.50 1.69
N ASN A 13 1.35 -8.37 1.51
CA ASN A 13 -0.10 -8.34 1.54
C ASN A 13 -0.61 -8.94 0.23
N ILE A 14 -0.55 -10.28 0.11
CA ILE A 14 -0.91 -11.03 -1.11
C ILE A 14 -2.31 -10.62 -1.58
N ALA A 15 -3.22 -10.34 -0.66
CA ALA A 15 -4.57 -9.88 -0.96
C ALA A 15 -4.59 -8.59 -1.82
N GLN A 16 -3.65 -7.67 -1.61
CA GLN A 16 -3.55 -6.43 -2.39
C GLN A 16 -3.19 -6.67 -3.86
N ASN A 17 -2.50 -7.78 -4.15
CA ASN A 17 -2.10 -8.14 -5.51
C ASN A 17 -3.23 -8.79 -6.31
N HIS A 18 -4.32 -9.18 -5.65
CA HIS A 18 -5.48 -9.73 -6.35
C HIS A 18 -6.01 -8.71 -7.37
N PRO A 19 -6.39 -9.13 -8.59
CA PRO A 19 -6.90 -8.22 -9.61
C PRO A 19 -8.12 -7.43 -9.14
N ASP A 20 -8.97 -8.07 -8.33
CA ASP A 20 -10.20 -7.47 -7.78
C ASP A 20 -9.98 -6.69 -6.49
N PHE A 21 -8.73 -6.56 -6.01
CA PHE A 21 -8.48 -5.73 -4.84
C PHE A 21 -8.60 -4.26 -5.20
N GLU A 22 -9.46 -3.57 -4.46
CA GLU A 22 -9.65 -2.13 -4.54
C GLU A 22 -9.31 -1.46 -3.21
N LEU A 23 -8.87 -0.20 -3.28
CA LEU A 23 -8.74 0.63 -2.09
C LEU A 23 -10.13 0.94 -1.53
N GLU A 24 -10.20 1.08 -0.20
CA GLU A 24 -11.41 1.53 0.46
C GLU A 24 -11.92 2.87 -0.14
N PRO A 25 -13.24 3.04 -0.32
CA PRO A 25 -13.80 4.31 -0.81
C PRO A 25 -13.34 5.50 0.04
N ILE A 26 -13.20 6.67 -0.56
CA ILE A 26 -12.72 7.88 0.16
C ILE A 26 -13.54 8.21 1.42
N LYS A 27 -14.83 7.89 1.42
CA LYS A 27 -15.75 8.04 2.57
C LYS A 27 -15.43 7.14 3.77
N GLU A 28 -14.74 6.02 3.53
CA GLU A 28 -14.32 5.05 4.54
C GLU A 28 -12.86 5.26 4.96
N GLN A 29 -12.08 5.98 4.15
CA GLN A 29 -10.68 6.31 4.47
C GLN A 29 -10.55 7.21 5.72
N PRO A 30 -9.38 7.21 6.38
CA PRO A 30 -9.04 8.15 7.43
C PRO A 30 -9.21 9.63 7.01
N LEU A 31 -9.44 10.50 7.99
CA LEU A 31 -9.67 11.94 7.76
C LEU A 31 -8.55 12.62 6.96
N ILE A 32 -7.32 12.12 7.07
CA ILE A 32 -6.15 12.69 6.39
C ILE A 32 -6.25 12.60 4.85
N PHE A 33 -6.83 11.51 4.34
CA PHE A 33 -7.09 11.32 2.92
C PHE A 33 -8.36 12.04 2.48
N LYS A 34 -9.42 12.00 3.32
CA LYS A 34 -10.68 12.74 3.09
C LYS A 34 -10.44 14.24 2.92
N ARG A 35 -9.53 14.80 3.71
CA ARG A 35 -9.13 16.21 3.66
C ARG A 35 -8.12 16.52 2.56
N LYS A 36 -7.77 15.54 1.72
CA LYS A 36 -6.77 15.67 0.64
C LYS A 36 -5.42 16.20 1.14
N LEU A 37 -5.04 15.90 2.38
CA LEU A 37 -3.70 16.17 2.88
C LEU A 37 -2.70 15.13 2.34
N TYR A 38 -3.21 13.93 2.07
CA TYR A 38 -2.50 12.87 1.38
C TYR A 38 -3.40 12.28 0.30
N SER A 39 -2.81 11.80 -0.79
CA SER A 39 -3.46 10.88 -1.73
C SER A 39 -2.97 9.46 -1.51
N LYS A 40 -3.84 8.50 -1.80
CA LYS A 40 -3.54 7.06 -1.76
C LYS A 40 -3.99 6.47 -3.08
N THR A 41 -3.08 5.85 -3.80
CA THR A 41 -3.35 5.19 -5.08
C THR A 41 -2.82 3.76 -5.04
N LEU A 42 -3.40 2.91 -5.87
CA LEU A 42 -2.99 1.52 -6.02
C LEU A 42 -2.70 1.31 -7.50
N ASP A 43 -1.53 0.73 -7.79
CA ASP A 43 -1.15 0.39 -9.16
C ASP A 43 -2.20 -0.53 -9.81
N PRO A 44 -2.39 -0.47 -11.13
CA PRO A 44 -3.20 -1.44 -11.83
C PRO A 44 -2.65 -2.87 -11.63
N PRO A 45 -3.49 -3.91 -11.75
CA PRO A 45 -3.02 -5.29 -11.75
C PRO A 45 -1.97 -5.51 -12.86
N LYS A 46 -0.87 -6.18 -12.50
CA LYS A 46 0.17 -6.61 -13.45
C LYS A 46 -0.07 -8.07 -13.85
N SER A 47 0.49 -8.48 -14.99
CA SER A 47 0.50 -9.90 -15.39
C SER A 47 1.24 -10.74 -14.35
N GLU A 48 0.75 -11.96 -14.08
CA GLU A 48 1.37 -12.91 -13.14
C GLU A 48 1.52 -12.34 -11.72
N PRO A 49 0.41 -12.02 -11.03
CA PRO A 49 0.41 -11.33 -9.72
C PRO A 49 0.99 -12.18 -8.58
N GLU A 50 1.15 -13.47 -8.79
CA GLU A 50 1.87 -14.41 -7.91
C GLU A 50 3.38 -14.15 -7.87
N LYS A 51 3.96 -13.52 -8.89
CA LYS A 51 5.38 -13.16 -8.92
C LYS A 51 5.67 -11.90 -8.07
N PRO A 52 6.61 -11.95 -7.11
CA PRO A 52 6.92 -10.80 -6.24
C PRO A 52 7.27 -9.50 -6.99
N GLU A 53 7.95 -9.59 -8.13
CA GLU A 53 8.28 -8.44 -9.00
C GLU A 53 7.04 -7.77 -9.61
N ASN A 54 5.94 -8.49 -9.71
CA ASN A 54 4.66 -8.03 -10.25
C ASN A 54 3.67 -7.61 -9.18
N TYR A 55 4.11 -7.48 -7.93
CA TYR A 55 3.24 -6.97 -6.88
C TYR A 55 2.82 -5.53 -7.16
N ARG A 56 1.59 -5.24 -6.77
CA ARG A 56 0.95 -3.93 -6.90
C ARG A 56 1.41 -3.03 -5.77
N THR A 57 1.80 -1.82 -6.09
CA THR A 57 2.25 -0.84 -5.10
C THR A 57 1.08 0.01 -4.65
N VAL A 58 1.02 0.31 -3.35
CA VAL A 58 0.21 1.42 -2.86
C VAL A 58 1.13 2.63 -2.71
N THR A 59 0.82 3.70 -3.42
CA THR A 59 1.53 4.96 -3.31
C THR A 59 0.75 5.89 -2.39
N ILE A 60 1.44 6.46 -1.41
CA ILE A 60 0.91 7.52 -0.56
C ILE A 60 1.72 8.78 -0.85
N ILE A 61 1.06 9.81 -1.38
CA ILE A 61 1.71 11.10 -1.68
C ILE A 61 1.17 12.12 -0.69
N CYS A 62 2.08 12.87 -0.06
CA CYS A 62 1.71 14.01 0.76
C CYS A 62 1.40 15.20 -0.16
N LEU A 63 0.23 15.79 0.01
CA LEU A 63 -0.25 16.92 -0.78
C LEU A 63 -0.13 18.25 -0.02
N TYR A 64 0.32 18.19 1.25
CA TYR A 64 0.58 19.39 2.04
C TYR A 64 1.90 20.03 1.61
N PRO A 65 1.97 21.36 1.45
CA PRO A 65 3.22 22.05 1.15
C PRO A 65 4.30 21.72 2.20
N SER A 66 5.52 21.41 1.74
CA SER A 66 6.68 21.09 2.57
C SER A 66 6.70 19.69 3.22
N CYS A 67 5.92 18.77 2.69
CA CYS A 67 6.39 17.40 2.52
C CYS A 67 7.39 17.33 1.36
#